data_AF-K2DIC6-F1
#
_entry.id   AF-K2DIC6-F1
#
_cell.length_a   1.000
_cell.length_b   1.000
_cell.length_c   1.000
_cell.angle_alpha   90.00
_cell.angle_beta   90.00
_cell.angle_gamma   90.00
#
_symmetry.space_group_name_H-M   'P 1'
#
loop_
_entity.id
_entity.type
_entity.pdbx_description
1 polymer ?
#
loop_
_entity_poly.entity_id
_entity_poly.type
_entity_poly.pdbx_seq_one_letter_code
_entity_poly.pdbx_strand_id
1 'polypeptide(L)'
;MSSRLDIPLHEVQRRFNLDNPWWRAGQGIDAQEETWPRRAYFEPFAQLALQTSVKRAVVLIGPRRVGKTVMLKHLVARLLGTPGVVGTQVLYVSLDTPLYSGR
;
A
#
# COMPACT_ATOMS: atom_id res chain seq x y z
N MET A 1 -5.24 -6.73 -27.63
CA MET A 1 -6.09 -5.52 -27.51
C MET A 1 -5.50 -4.65 -26.40
N SER A 2 -4.70 -3.65 -26.75
CA SER A 2 -4.19 -2.68 -25.78
C SER A 2 -5.26 -1.62 -25.60
N SER A 3 -6.00 -1.65 -24.48
CA SER A 3 -6.76 -0.48 -24.08
C SER A 3 -5.73 0.56 -23.63
N ARG A 4 -5.46 1.55 -24.48
CA ARG A 4 -4.88 2.80 -24.00
C ARG A 4 -5.90 3.37 -23.02
N LEU A 5 -5.60 3.26 -21.73
CA LEU A 5 -6.24 4.09 -20.75
C LEU A 5 -5.71 5.50 -21.06
N ASP A 6 -6.55 6.38 -21.62
CA ASP A 6 -6.20 7.77 -21.95
C ASP A 6 -6.09 8.64 -20.69
N ILE A 7 -5.44 8.11 -19.65
CA ILE A 7 -5.20 8.82 -18.40
C ILE A 7 -3.88 9.57 -18.54
N PRO A 8 -3.85 10.89 -18.35
CA PRO A 8 -2.61 11.64 -18.41
C PRO A 8 -1.60 11.13 -17.36
N LEU A 9 -0.36 10.84 -17.79
CA LEU A 9 0.69 10.31 -16.91
C LEU A 9 0.90 11.18 -15.65
N HIS A 10 0.81 12.50 -15.80
CA HIS A 10 1.00 13.44 -14.69
C HIS A 10 -0.09 13.31 -13.62
N GLU A 11 -1.32 12.93 -13.99
CA GLU A 11 -2.39 12.68 -13.02
C GLU A 11 -2.14 11.41 -12.22
N VAL A 12 -1.69 10.35 -12.90
CA VAL A 12 -1.28 9.08 -12.25
C VAL A 12 -0.12 9.33 -11.29
N GLN A 13 0.92 10.02 -11.74
CA GLN A 13 2.08 10.37 -10.91
C GLN A 13 1.67 11.21 -9.70
N ARG A 14 0.81 12.23 -9.90
CA ARG A 14 0.28 13.04 -8.81
C ARG A 14 -0.48 12.18 -7.81
N ARG A 15 -1.32 11.26 -8.28
CA ARG A 15 -2.09 10.38 -7.39
C ARG A 15 -1.19 9.42 -6.61
N PHE A 16 -0.24 8.78 -7.26
CA PHE A 16 0.73 7.91 -6.58
C PHE A 16 1.51 8.69 -5.51
N ASN A 17 1.99 9.90 -5.81
CA ASN A 17 2.69 10.72 -4.83
C ASN A 17 1.82 11.10 -3.62
N LEU A 18 0.51 11.26 -3.80
CA LEU A 18 -0.42 11.53 -2.70
C LEU A 18 -0.68 10.28 -1.83
N ASP A 19 -0.84 9.13 -2.47
CA ASP A 19 -1.13 7.87 -1.79
C ASP A 19 0.13 7.23 -1.15
N ASN A 20 1.33 7.65 -1.56
CA ASN A 20 2.63 7.10 -1.15
C ASN A 20 3.56 8.19 -0.59
N PRO A 21 3.20 8.87 0.52
CA PRO A 21 4.00 9.96 1.08
C PRO A 21 5.45 9.58 1.39
N TRP A 22 5.69 8.31 1.75
CA TRP A 22 7.02 7.73 2.02
C TRP A 22 7.98 7.67 0.82
N TRP A 23 7.52 8.02 -0.38
CA TRP A 23 8.42 8.23 -1.52
C TRP A 23 9.28 9.48 -1.35
N ARG A 24 8.89 10.39 -0.46
CA ARG A 24 9.73 11.51 -0.03
C ARG A 24 10.59 11.08 1.14
N ALA A 25 11.88 11.42 1.08
CA ALA A 25 12.83 11.08 2.14
C ALA A 25 12.35 11.59 3.51
N GLY A 26 12.47 10.73 4.53
CA GLY A 26 12.06 11.05 5.90
C GLY A 26 10.55 11.04 6.15
N GLN A 27 9.73 10.66 5.18
CA GLN A 27 8.29 10.49 5.36
C GLN A 27 7.92 9.01 5.58
N GLY A 28 6.83 8.78 6.31
CA GLY A 28 6.26 7.46 6.58
C GLY A 28 4.81 7.36 6.11
N ILE A 29 4.04 6.50 6.75
CA ILE A 29 2.58 6.55 6.65
C ILE A 29 2.03 7.74 7.48
N ASP A 30 0.71 7.93 7.48
CA ASP A 30 0.08 8.91 8.37
C ASP A 30 0.41 8.60 9.85
N ALA A 31 0.86 9.63 10.58
CA ALA A 31 1.35 9.48 11.95
C ALA A 31 0.25 9.02 12.92
N GLN A 32 -1.01 9.44 12.71
CA GLN A 32 -2.11 8.99 13.55
C GLN A 32 -2.42 7.52 13.29
N GLU A 33 -2.46 7.10 12.01
CA GLU A 33 -2.70 5.71 11.64
C GLU A 33 -1.58 4.77 12.12
N GLU A 34 -0.34 5.26 12.16
CA GLU A 34 0.80 4.50 12.69
C GLU A 34 0.63 4.16 14.19
N THR A 35 0.05 5.08 14.96
CA THR A 35 -0.19 4.86 16.40
C THR A 35 -1.38 3.96 16.72
N TRP A 36 -2.22 3.63 15.74
CA TRP A 36 -3.38 2.78 15.97
C TRP A 36 -2.98 1.35 16.37
N PRO A 37 -3.79 0.68 17.21
CA PRO A 37 -3.50 -0.68 17.61
C PRO A 37 -3.48 -1.62 16.41
N ARG A 38 -2.47 -2.50 16.38
CA ARG A 38 -2.38 -3.55 15.38
C ARG A 38 -3.42 -4.63 15.65
N ARG A 39 -3.98 -5.21 14.58
CA ARG A 39 -4.86 -6.38 14.71
C ARG A 39 -4.08 -7.58 15.24
N ALA A 40 -4.73 -8.45 16.02
CA ALA A 40 -4.12 -9.68 16.55
C ALA A 40 -3.52 -10.58 15.45
N TYR A 41 -4.13 -10.58 14.26
CA TYR A 41 -3.69 -11.33 13.09
C TYR A 41 -2.73 -10.55 12.17
N PHE A 42 -2.24 -9.38 12.58
CA PHE A 42 -1.27 -8.62 11.79
C PHE A 42 0.01 -9.41 11.57
N GLU A 43 0.55 -10.07 12.61
CA GLU A 43 1.82 -10.79 12.50
C GLU A 43 1.75 -11.98 11.52
N PRO A 44 0.76 -12.90 11.62
CA PRO A 44 0.58 -13.94 10.60
C PRO A 44 0.41 -13.39 9.19
N PHE A 45 -0.35 -12.29 9.03
CA PHE A 45 -0.53 -11.66 7.73
C PHE A 45 0.79 -11.10 7.17
N ALA A 46 1.55 -10.37 7.99
CA ALA A 46 2.82 -9.76 7.57
C ALA A 46 3.83 -10.84 7.18
N GLN A 47 3.92 -11.94 7.93
CA GLN A 47 4.74 -13.10 7.57
C GLN A 47 4.39 -13.62 6.17
N LEU A 48 3.11 -13.82 5.87
CA LEU A 48 2.66 -14.29 4.55
C LEU A 48 2.95 -13.27 3.45
N ALA A 49 2.76 -11.97 3.71
CA ALA A 49 2.94 -10.91 2.74
C ALA A 49 4.42 -10.63 2.41
N LEU A 50 5.32 -10.87 3.37
CA LEU A 50 6.77 -10.66 3.21
C LEU A 50 7.51 -11.92 2.73
N GLN A 51 6.84 -13.07 2.64
CA GLN A 51 7.44 -14.30 2.12
C GLN A 51 7.54 -14.27 0.59
N THR A 52 8.60 -13.66 0.08
CA THR A 52 8.83 -13.47 -1.36
C THR A 52 9.44 -14.68 -2.08
N SER A 53 9.96 -15.67 -1.33
CA SER A 53 10.47 -16.93 -1.92
C SER A 53 9.38 -17.71 -2.65
N VAL A 54 8.12 -17.55 -2.21
CA VAL A 54 6.94 -18.07 -2.86
C VAL A 54 6.30 -16.93 -3.66
N LYS A 55 6.27 -17.06 -4.99
CA LYS A 55 5.74 -16.04 -5.91
C LYS A 55 4.20 -15.99 -5.90
N ARG A 56 3.61 -15.59 -4.77
CA ARG A 56 2.15 -15.49 -4.57
C ARG A 56 1.72 -14.10 -4.13
N ALA A 57 0.54 -13.70 -4.58
CA ALA A 57 -0.16 -12.56 -4.00
C ALA A 57 -0.90 -12.99 -2.73
N VAL A 58 -0.91 -12.13 -1.71
CA VAL A 58 -1.72 -12.32 -0.50
C VAL A 58 -2.97 -11.45 -0.60
N VAL A 59 -4.14 -12.06 -0.48
CA VAL A 59 -5.43 -11.36 -0.53
C VAL A 59 -6.00 -11.27 0.88
N LEU A 60 -6.24 -10.04 1.35
CA LEU A 60 -6.87 -9.78 2.64
C LEU A 60 -8.39 -9.59 2.47
N ILE A 61 -9.18 -10.55 2.96
CA ILE A 61 -10.64 -10.59 2.79
C ILE A 61 -11.34 -10.31 4.13
N GLY A 62 -12.51 -9.66 4.10
CA GLY A 62 -13.37 -9.46 5.27
C GLY A 62 -14.40 -8.35 5.05
N PRO A 63 -15.35 -8.15 5.98
CA PRO A 63 -16.40 -7.12 5.87
C PRO A 63 -15.87 -5.69 5.68
N ARG A 64 -16.71 -4.78 5.21
CA ARG A 64 -16.33 -3.36 5.06
C ARG A 64 -16.00 -2.77 6.43
N ARG A 65 -15.00 -1.88 6.49
CA ARG A 65 -14.57 -1.14 7.70
C ARG A 65 -14.01 -1.96 8.87
N VAL A 66 -13.56 -3.20 8.65
CA VAL A 66 -12.89 -4.01 9.69
C VAL A 66 -11.40 -3.67 9.89
N GLY A 67 -10.87 -2.64 9.20
CA GLY A 67 -9.47 -2.21 9.34
C GLY A 67 -8.49 -2.87 8.38
N LYS A 68 -8.97 -3.47 7.28
CA LYS A 68 -8.09 -4.07 6.24
C LYS A 68 -7.08 -3.07 5.68
N THR A 69 -7.54 -1.88 5.31
CA THR A 69 -6.67 -0.80 4.78
C THR A 69 -5.64 -0.35 5.80
N VAL A 70 -6.04 -0.19 7.06
CA VAL A 70 -5.12 0.14 8.17
C VAL A 70 -4.03 -0.92 8.29
N MET A 71 -4.41 -2.19 8.19
CA MET A 71 -3.46 -3.29 8.26
C MET A 71 -2.45 -3.30 7.10
N LEU A 72 -2.87 -2.91 5.89
CA LEU A 72 -1.96 -2.69 4.76
C LEU A 72 -1.00 -1.54 5.03
N LYS A 73 -1.47 -0.44 5.63
CA LYS A 73 -0.59 0.69 5.99
C LYS A 73 0.39 0.33 7.10
N HIS A 74 -0.02 -0.45 8.11
CA HIS A 74 0.91 -1.00 9.11
C HIS A 74 1.96 -1.92 8.49
N LEU A 75 1.62 -2.66 7.41
CA LEU A 75 2.61 -3.44 6.65
C LEU A 75 3.59 -2.52 5.91
N VAL A 76 3.13 -1.43 5.32
CA VAL A 76 3.99 -0.39 4.74
C VAL A 76 4.94 0.17 5.80
N ALA A 77 4.44 0.57 6.98
CA ALA A 77 5.28 1.05 8.07
C ALA A 77 6.35 0.02 8.49
N ARG A 78 5.97 -1.27 8.57
CA ARG A 78 6.94 -2.36 8.83
C ARG A 78 8.02 -2.45 7.74
N LEU A 79 7.64 -2.36 6.47
CA LEU A 79 8.57 -2.38 5.34
C LEU A 79 9.55 -1.21 5.43
N LEU A 80 9.04 0.01 5.67
CA LEU A 80 9.86 1.22 5.79
C LEU A 80 10.82 1.18 6.98
N GLY A 81 10.46 0.49 8.07
CA GLY A 81 11.34 0.25 9.21
C GLY A 81 12.34 -0.90 9.01
N THR A 82 12.29 -1.62 7.89
CA THR A 82 13.20 -2.74 7.60
C THR A 82 14.49 -2.23 6.96
N PRO A 83 15.68 -2.58 7.50
CA PRO A 83 16.96 -2.15 6.92
C PRO A 83 17.08 -2.50 5.43
N GLY A 84 17.52 -1.52 4.64
CA GLY A 84 17.74 -1.69 3.19
C GLY A 84 16.49 -1.52 2.32
N VAL A 85 15.30 -1.33 2.90
CA VAL A 85 14.09 -0.99 2.13
C VAL A 85 14.05 0.51 1.88
N VAL A 86 14.03 0.90 0.60
CA VAL A 86 13.85 2.30 0.21
C VAL A 86 12.36 2.57 -0.03
N GLY A 87 11.82 3.69 0.45
CA GLY A 87 10.40 4.01 0.34
C GLY A 87 9.85 3.94 -1.10
N THR A 88 10.63 4.34 -2.10
CA THR A 88 10.26 4.27 -3.53
C THR A 88 10.10 2.83 -4.06
N GLN A 89 10.54 1.81 -3.32
CA GLN A 89 10.32 0.39 -3.64
C GLN A 89 8.98 -0.14 -3.11
N VAL A 90 8.29 0.62 -2.26
CA VAL A 90 6.99 0.24 -1.69
C VAL A 90 5.90 1.06 -2.38
N LEU A 91 4.97 0.39 -3.05
CA LEU A 91 3.85 1.01 -3.74
C LEU A 91 2.52 0.55 -3.12
N TYR A 92 1.71 1.51 -2.73
CA TYR A 92 0.31 1.38 -2.39
C TYR A 92 -0.54 2.00 -3.49
N VAL A 93 -1.55 1.26 -3.97
CA VAL A 93 -2.52 1.71 -4.97
C VAL A 93 -3.92 1.41 -4.47
N SER A 94 -4.76 2.44 -4.42
CA SER A 94 -6.19 2.28 -4.21
C SER A 94 -6.89 2.07 -5.55
N LEU A 95 -7.30 0.84 -5.85
CA LEU A 95 -8.02 0.48 -7.09
C LEU A 95 -9.43 1.09 -7.17
N ASP A 96 -9.99 1.54 -6.04
CA ASP A 96 -11.27 2.26 -6.00
C ASP A 96 -11.15 3.71 -6.51
N THR A 97 -9.93 4.20 -6.77
CA THR A 97 -9.73 5.57 -7.26
C THR A 97 -10.26 5.66 -8.70
N PRO A 98 -11.23 6.55 -9.00
CA PRO A 98 -11.83 6.66 -10.33
C PRO A 98 -10.82 6.89 -11.45
N LEU A 99 -9.68 7.51 -11.12
CA LEU A 99 -8.58 7.74 -12.04
C LEU A 99 -8.14 6.45 -12.78
N TYR A 100 -8.20 5.28 -12.14
CA TYR A 100 -7.74 4.03 -12.74
C TYR A 100 -8.84 3.23 -13.44
N SER A 101 -10.11 3.64 -13.33
CA SER A 101 -11.24 2.87 -13.87
C SER A 101 -11.63 3.27 -15.30
N GLY A 102 -10.95 4.27 -15.89
CA GLY A 102 -11.14 4.66 -17.30
C GLY A 102 -12.57 5.09 -17.64
N ARG A 103 -13.33 5.57 -16.65
CA ARG A 103 -14.65 6.18 -16.80
C ARG A 103 -14.60 7.64 -16.42
#